data_AF-A0AAD6UBZ6-F1
#
_entry.id   AF-A0AAD6UBZ6-F1
#
_cell.length_a   1.000
_cell.length_b   1.000
_cell.length_c   1.000
_cell.angle_alpha   90.00
_cell.angle_beta   90.00
_cell.angle_gamma   90.00
#
_symmetry.space_group_name_H-M   'P 1'
#
loop_
_entity.id
_entity.type
_entity.pdbx_description
1 polymer ?
#
loop_
_entity_poly.entity_id
_entity_poly.type
_entity_poly.pdbx_seq_one_letter_code
_entity_poly.pdbx_strand_id
1 'polypeptide(L)'
;MERERQAKEQKAGRMLSKEDVVRIYQLHEQQWSKMATHSEVTWDLLPWPMYKKPNSAEEITSAAVDAYIMSPHYPDQDKSTKDRVRQQLRRWHEDHFNQKVLSKVTEPDKERVKAAAGTVTRNLNNLLERANESRKSAAASVFG
;
A
#
# COMPACT_ATOMS: atom_id res chain seq x y z
N MET A 1 21.01 12.48 20.67
CA MET A 1 19.72 12.68 19.95
C MET A 1 19.87 12.82 18.42
N GLU A 2 21.08 12.79 17.85
CA GLU A 2 21.31 13.02 16.41
C GLU A 2 21.40 11.72 15.56
N ARG A 3 21.77 10.59 16.20
CA ARG A 3 21.93 9.28 15.54
C ARG A 3 20.61 8.63 15.11
N GLU A 4 19.51 8.93 15.79
CA GLU A 4 18.19 8.36 15.44
C GLU A 4 17.55 9.04 14.23
N ARG A 5 17.92 10.30 13.92
CA ARG A 5 17.44 11.00 12.72
C ARG A 5 18.16 10.52 11.45
N GLN A 6 19.49 10.34 11.52
CA GLN A 6 20.28 9.90 10.36
C GLN A 6 19.95 8.46 9.91
N ALA A 7 19.55 7.57 10.81
CA ALA A 7 19.13 6.21 10.44
C ALA A 7 17.81 6.19 9.64
N LYS A 8 16.94 7.20 9.82
CA LYS A 8 15.69 7.34 9.05
C LYS A 8 15.91 7.91 7.65
N GLU A 9 16.96 8.71 7.44
CA GLU A 9 17.27 9.33 6.15
C GLU A 9 18.06 8.40 5.22
N GLN A 10 19.01 7.61 5.73
CA GLN A 10 19.84 6.72 4.88
C GLN A 10 19.06 5.58 4.20
N LYS A 11 17.88 5.22 4.69
CA LYS A 11 17.01 4.20 4.05
C LYS A 11 16.13 4.74 2.92
N ALA A 12 16.11 6.06 2.70
CA ALA A 12 15.24 6.69 1.71
C ALA A 12 15.83 6.74 0.28
N GLY A 13 17.12 6.43 0.11
CA GLY A 13 17.82 6.59 -1.18
C GLY A 13 18.47 5.33 -1.76
N ARG A 14 18.36 4.17 -1.10
CA ARG A 14 18.80 2.92 -1.72
C ARG A 14 17.72 2.50 -2.71
N MET A 15 18.03 2.55 -4.01
CA MET A 15 17.20 1.90 -5.02
C MET A 15 16.93 0.48 -4.53
N LEU A 16 15.67 0.19 -4.16
CA LEU A 16 15.34 -1.14 -3.64
C LEU A 16 15.68 -2.15 -4.73
N SER A 17 16.54 -3.11 -4.41
CA SER A 17 16.82 -4.21 -5.32
C SER A 17 15.56 -5.02 -5.54
N LYS A 18 15.48 -5.75 -6.66
CA LYS A 18 14.43 -6.74 -6.92
C LYS A 18 14.19 -7.65 -5.71
N GLU A 19 15.26 -8.08 -5.05
CA GLU A 19 15.22 -8.95 -3.89
C GLU A 19 14.59 -8.27 -2.66
N ASP A 20 14.89 -6.99 -2.45
CA ASP A 20 14.29 -6.21 -1.36
C ASP A 20 12.80 -6.03 -1.56
N VAL A 21 12.39 -5.74 -2.81
CA VAL A 21 10.98 -5.60 -3.18
C VAL A 21 10.22 -6.91 -2.94
N VAL A 22 10.77 -8.04 -3.41
CA VAL A 22 10.17 -9.37 -3.19
C VAL A 22 10.05 -9.69 -1.70
N ARG A 23 11.11 -9.40 -0.92
CA ARG A 23 11.10 -9.62 0.53
C ARG A 23 10.04 -8.75 1.22
N ILE A 24 9.85 -7.50 0.79
CA ILE A 24 8.79 -6.62 1.33
C ILE A 24 7.40 -7.21 1.05
N TYR A 25 7.13 -7.69 -0.16
CA TYR A 25 5.84 -8.33 -0.46
C TYR A 25 5.59 -9.55 0.41
N GLN A 26 6.59 -10.40 0.59
CA GLN A 26 6.49 -11.57 1.47
C GLN A 26 6.25 -11.16 2.92
N LEU A 27 6.94 -10.14 3.42
CA LEU A 27 6.71 -9.59 4.75
C LEU A 27 5.29 -9.05 4.91
N HIS A 28 4.78 -8.34 3.91
CA HIS A 28 3.43 -7.80 3.91
C HIS A 28 2.37 -8.91 3.91
N GLU A 29 2.59 -9.98 3.15
CA GLU A 29 1.72 -11.15 3.15
C GLU A 29 1.71 -11.88 4.50
N GLN A 30 2.90 -12.05 5.10
CA GLN A 30 3.02 -12.58 6.47
C GLN A 30 2.33 -11.68 7.49
N GLN A 31 2.43 -10.35 7.37
CA GLN A 31 1.74 -9.40 8.24
C GLN A 31 0.22 -9.52 8.12
N TRP A 32 -0.31 -9.64 6.90
CA TRP A 32 -1.74 -9.90 6.69
C TRP A 32 -2.21 -11.19 7.37
N SER A 33 -1.42 -12.27 7.26
CA SER A 33 -1.72 -13.54 7.93
C SER A 33 -1.62 -13.43 9.46
N LYS A 34 -0.61 -12.73 9.96
CA LYS A 34 -0.42 -12.45 11.40
C LYS A 34 -1.55 -11.59 11.96
N MET A 35 -2.05 -10.60 11.23
CA MET A 35 -3.20 -9.79 11.67
C MET A 35 -4.49 -10.60 11.78
N ALA A 36 -4.66 -11.64 10.95
CA ALA A 36 -5.80 -12.54 11.07
C ALA A 36 -5.77 -13.34 12.39
N THR A 37 -4.58 -13.64 12.92
CA THR A 37 -4.36 -14.47 14.11
C THR A 37 -4.07 -13.69 15.39
N HIS A 38 -3.49 -12.48 15.28
CA HIS A 38 -3.23 -11.61 16.43
C HIS A 38 -4.54 -11.06 17.03
N SER A 39 -4.51 -10.83 18.35
CA SER A 39 -5.58 -10.17 19.12
C SER A 39 -5.50 -8.65 19.02
N GLU A 40 -4.29 -8.10 18.95
CA GLU A 40 -4.03 -6.66 18.87
C GLU A 40 -3.20 -6.32 17.63
N VAL A 41 -3.67 -5.34 16.87
CA VAL A 41 -2.98 -4.82 15.68
C VAL A 41 -2.62 -3.36 15.93
N THR A 42 -1.34 -3.03 15.80
CA THR A 42 -0.86 -1.64 15.91
C THR A 42 -0.53 -1.09 14.53
N TRP A 43 -0.36 0.23 14.44
CA TRP A 43 0.02 0.93 13.21
C TRP A 43 1.22 0.29 12.48
N ASP A 44 2.23 -0.15 13.23
CA ASP A 44 3.48 -0.71 12.69
C ASP A 44 3.34 -2.15 12.15
N LEU A 45 2.31 -2.87 12.62
CA LEU A 45 2.03 -4.24 12.19
C LEU A 45 1.33 -4.27 10.82
N LEU A 46 0.75 -3.15 10.40
CA LEU A 46 -0.02 -3.05 9.17
C LEU A 46 0.89 -3.08 7.93
N PRO A 47 0.52 -3.90 6.92
CA PRO A 47 1.25 -4.02 5.65
C PRO A 47 0.83 -2.93 4.67
N TRP A 48 1.19 -1.67 4.99
CA TRP A 48 0.92 -0.52 4.13
C TRP A 48 1.42 -0.79 2.70
N PRO A 49 0.66 -0.45 1.65
CA PRO A 49 1.05 -0.70 0.26
C PRO A 49 2.11 0.31 -0.21
N MET A 50 3.22 0.40 0.52
CA MET A 50 4.36 1.28 0.27
C MET A 50 5.63 0.54 0.70
N TYR A 51 6.76 0.82 0.04
CA TYR A 51 8.06 0.25 0.43
C TYR A 51 8.55 0.77 1.78
N LYS A 52 8.12 1.98 2.14
CA LYS A 52 8.44 2.63 3.41
C LYS A 52 7.17 2.70 4.23
N LYS A 53 7.24 2.25 5.49
CA LYS A 53 6.13 2.38 6.42
C LYS A 53 5.91 3.87 6.71
N PRO A 54 4.68 4.40 6.52
CA PRO A 54 4.36 5.76 6.85
C PRO A 54 4.34 5.93 8.38
N ASN A 55 4.81 7.06 8.91
CA ASN A 55 4.57 7.42 10.31
C ASN A 55 3.27 8.21 10.48
N SER A 56 2.50 8.51 9.44
CA SER A 56 1.18 9.13 9.57
C SER A 56 0.33 8.87 8.33
N ALA A 57 -0.98 9.11 8.42
CA ALA A 57 -1.86 9.02 7.26
C ALA A 57 -1.46 9.99 6.14
N GLU A 58 -0.81 11.12 6.47
CA GLU A 58 -0.38 12.15 5.52
C GLU A 58 0.87 11.73 4.73
N GLU A 59 1.72 10.86 5.30
CA GLU A 59 2.87 10.30 4.56
C GLU A 59 2.43 9.33 3.45
N ILE A 60 1.17 8.89 3.44
CA ILE A 60 0.60 7.99 2.42
C ILE A 60 0.24 8.79 1.17
N THR A 61 1.22 8.95 0.30
CA THR A 61 1.05 9.62 -0.98
C THR A 61 0.63 8.65 -2.08
N SER A 62 -0.13 9.15 -3.06
CA SER A 62 -0.49 8.38 -4.26
C SER A 62 0.75 7.86 -4.97
N ALA A 63 1.79 8.68 -5.14
CA ALA A 63 3.04 8.27 -5.79
C ALA A 63 3.72 7.06 -5.13
N ALA A 64 3.71 6.98 -3.79
CA ALA A 64 4.30 5.85 -3.07
C ALA A 64 3.48 4.56 -3.26
N VAL A 65 2.15 4.67 -3.25
CA VAL A 65 1.23 3.55 -3.50
C VAL A 65 1.33 3.09 -4.96
N ASP A 66 1.39 4.03 -5.89
CA ASP A 66 1.56 3.79 -7.32
C ASP A 66 2.86 3.02 -7.57
N ALA A 67 3.99 3.48 -7.02
CA ALA A 67 5.28 2.81 -7.15
C ALA A 67 5.27 1.39 -6.56
N TYR A 68 4.48 1.14 -5.53
CA TYR A 68 4.31 -0.18 -4.94
C TYR A 68 3.45 -1.11 -5.79
N ILE A 69 2.34 -0.64 -6.39
CA ILE A 69 1.48 -1.50 -7.22
C ILE A 69 2.01 -1.69 -8.64
N MET A 70 2.57 -0.64 -9.23
CA MET A 70 3.16 -0.66 -10.57
C MET A 70 4.51 -1.36 -10.60
N SER A 71 4.98 -1.89 -9.47
CA SER A 71 6.23 -2.62 -9.40
C SER A 71 6.27 -3.80 -10.38
N PRO A 72 7.33 -3.94 -11.19
CA PRO A 72 7.51 -5.10 -12.05
C PRO A 72 7.77 -6.38 -11.24
N HIS A 73 8.12 -6.26 -9.96
CA HIS A 73 8.40 -7.38 -9.06
C HIS A 73 7.19 -7.77 -8.19
N TYR A 74 6.00 -7.25 -8.51
CA TYR A 74 4.77 -7.65 -7.84
C TYR A 74 4.54 -9.16 -8.04
N PRO A 75 4.17 -9.91 -6.99
CA PRO A 75 4.05 -11.37 -7.06
C PRO A 75 3.06 -11.85 -8.14
N ASP A 76 2.00 -11.10 -8.41
CA ASP A 76 1.09 -11.32 -9.53
C ASP A 76 1.60 -10.65 -10.83
N GLN A 77 2.69 -11.16 -11.41
CA GLN A 77 3.25 -10.61 -12.66
C GLN A 77 2.26 -10.71 -13.84
N ASP A 78 1.44 -11.76 -13.88
CA ASP A 78 0.47 -12.02 -14.95
C ASP A 78 -0.74 -11.07 -14.95
N LYS A 79 -1.02 -10.42 -13.80
CA LYS A 79 -2.19 -9.55 -13.66
C LYS A 79 -1.86 -8.13 -14.10
N SER A 80 -2.79 -7.53 -14.85
CA SER A 80 -2.70 -6.12 -15.22
C SER A 80 -2.69 -5.24 -13.97
N THR A 81 -2.04 -4.07 -14.05
CA THR A 81 -2.02 -3.07 -12.96
C THR A 81 -3.41 -2.81 -12.40
N LYS A 82 -4.45 -2.76 -13.24
CA LYS A 82 -5.84 -2.56 -12.81
C LYS A 82 -6.34 -3.68 -11.89
N ASP A 83 -6.02 -4.93 -12.21
CA ASP A 83 -6.48 -6.08 -11.43
C ASP A 83 -5.70 -6.19 -10.12
N ARG A 84 -4.43 -5.76 -10.11
CA ARG A 84 -3.65 -5.59 -8.88
C ARG A 84 -4.28 -4.52 -7.98
N VAL A 85 -4.62 -3.36 -8.54
CA VAL A 85 -5.31 -2.28 -7.81
C VAL A 85 -6.65 -2.76 -7.26
N ARG A 86 -7.49 -3.44 -8.05
CA ARG A 86 -8.79 -3.96 -7.60
C ARG A 86 -8.66 -4.97 -6.46
N GLN A 87 -7.68 -5.86 -6.52
CA GLN A 87 -7.42 -6.79 -5.42
C GLN A 87 -6.99 -6.06 -4.16
N GLN A 88 -6.14 -5.04 -4.30
CA GLN A 88 -5.70 -4.26 -3.15
C GLN A 88 -6.82 -3.39 -2.58
N LEU A 89 -7.67 -2.83 -3.43
CA LEU A 89 -8.91 -2.16 -3.04
C LEU A 89 -9.80 -3.10 -2.24
N ARG A 90 -10.00 -4.34 -2.69
CA ARG A 90 -10.81 -5.32 -1.96
C ARG A 90 -10.25 -5.64 -0.56
N ARG A 91 -8.91 -5.67 -0.42
CA ARG A 91 -8.24 -5.89 0.87
C ARG A 91 -8.29 -4.68 1.80
N TRP A 92 -8.16 -3.48 1.25
CA TRP A 92 -8.16 -2.21 1.99
C TRP A 92 -9.55 -1.57 2.09
N HIS A 93 -10.57 -2.17 1.48
CA HIS A 93 -11.93 -1.67 1.50
C HIS A 93 -12.40 -1.51 2.94
N GLU A 94 -13.07 -0.40 3.22
CA GLU A 94 -13.51 -0.02 4.56
C GLU A 94 -14.29 -1.15 5.24
N ASP A 95 -15.13 -1.88 4.48
CA ASP A 95 -15.90 -3.00 5.03
C ASP A 95 -15.01 -4.16 5.53
N HIS A 96 -14.14 -4.70 4.65
CA HIS A 96 -13.24 -5.79 5.01
C HIS A 96 -12.19 -5.37 6.04
N PHE A 97 -11.61 -4.19 5.88
CA PHE A 97 -10.59 -3.67 6.76
C PHE A 97 -11.17 -3.32 8.14
N ASN A 98 -12.35 -2.68 8.20
CA ASN A 98 -12.94 -2.35 9.49
C ASN A 98 -13.38 -3.60 10.27
N GLN A 99 -13.95 -4.60 9.59
CA GLN A 99 -14.34 -5.85 10.25
C GLN A 99 -13.13 -6.67 10.73
N LYS A 100 -12.09 -6.83 9.91
CA LYS A 100 -10.97 -7.74 10.19
C LYS A 100 -9.85 -7.11 10.98
N VAL A 101 -9.59 -5.82 10.74
CA VAL A 101 -8.41 -5.11 11.22
C VAL A 101 -8.81 -4.11 12.29
N LEU A 102 -9.71 -3.17 11.98
CA LEU A 102 -10.07 -2.09 12.91
C LEU A 102 -10.71 -2.60 14.21
N SER A 103 -11.41 -3.75 14.17
CA SER A 103 -11.94 -4.44 15.35
C SER A 103 -10.85 -4.88 16.34
N LYS A 104 -9.63 -5.12 15.85
CA LYS A 104 -8.46 -5.56 16.61
C LYS A 104 -7.43 -4.46 16.86
N VAL A 105 -7.60 -3.29 16.25
CA VAL A 105 -6.68 -2.17 16.43
C VAL A 105 -6.90 -1.54 17.80
N THR A 106 -5.84 -1.10 18.45
CA THR A 106 -5.92 -0.39 19.73
C THR A 106 -6.65 0.95 19.54
N GLU A 107 -7.52 1.35 20.48
CA GLU A 107 -8.28 2.61 20.39
C GLU A 107 -7.46 3.86 19.96
N PRO A 108 -6.27 4.13 20.52
CA PRO A 108 -5.50 5.31 20.13
C PRO A 108 -5.01 5.27 18.68
N ASP A 109 -4.79 4.09 18.11
CA ASP A 109 -4.38 3.93 16.71
C ASP A 109 -5.58 3.74 15.78
N LYS A 110 -6.77 3.36 16.26
CA LYS A 110 -7.95 3.07 15.42
C LYS A 110 -8.28 4.23 14.48
N GLU A 111 -8.40 5.44 15.01
CA GLU A 111 -8.76 6.61 14.20
C GLU A 111 -7.71 6.90 13.13
N ARG A 112 -6.43 6.87 13.54
CA ARG A 112 -5.29 7.10 12.66
C ARG A 112 -5.21 6.06 11.55
N VAL A 113 -5.35 4.77 11.91
CA VAL A 113 -5.35 3.63 11.00
C VAL A 113 -6.54 3.71 10.04
N LYS A 114 -7.73 4.08 10.53
CA LYS A 114 -8.93 4.27 9.69
C LYS A 114 -8.74 5.39 8.67
N ALA A 115 -8.24 6.55 9.11
CA ALA A 115 -7.94 7.67 8.22
C ALA A 115 -6.94 7.27 7.14
N ALA A 116 -5.87 6.59 7.53
CA ALA A 116 -4.84 6.08 6.61
C ALA A 116 -5.37 5.04 5.62
N ALA A 117 -6.20 4.10 6.07
CA ALA A 117 -6.84 3.11 5.21
C ALA A 117 -7.77 3.78 4.18
N GLY A 118 -8.50 4.83 4.59
CA GLY A 118 -9.26 5.68 3.69
C GLY A 118 -8.38 6.37 2.64
N THR A 119 -7.25 6.94 3.05
CA THR A 119 -6.26 7.55 2.12
C THR A 119 -5.70 6.53 1.14
N VAL A 120 -5.35 5.31 1.59
CA VAL A 120 -4.91 4.22 0.71
C VAL A 120 -5.99 3.87 -0.31
N THR A 121 -7.22 3.65 0.13
CA THR A 121 -8.35 3.30 -0.75
C THR A 121 -8.60 4.40 -1.78
N ARG A 122 -8.55 5.68 -1.38
CA ARG A 122 -8.65 6.82 -2.29
C ARG A 122 -7.52 6.85 -3.31
N ASN A 123 -6.28 6.65 -2.88
CA ASN A 123 -5.11 6.60 -3.77
C ASN A 123 -5.23 5.45 -4.78
N LEU A 124 -5.67 4.28 -4.34
CA LEU A 124 -5.91 3.12 -5.21
C LEU A 124 -7.03 3.40 -6.24
N ASN A 125 -8.14 4.01 -5.82
CA ASN A 125 -9.21 4.40 -6.75
C ASN A 125 -8.72 5.42 -7.79
N ASN A 126 -7.99 6.45 -7.37
CA ASN A 126 -7.38 7.43 -8.27
C ASN A 126 -6.42 6.76 -9.27
N LEU A 127 -5.62 5.78 -8.83
CA LEU A 127 -4.72 5.02 -9.70
C LEU A 127 -5.51 4.19 -10.72
N LEU A 128 -6.61 3.55 -10.30
CA LEU A 128 -7.48 2.78 -11.18
C LEU A 128 -8.12 3.66 -12.26
N GLU A 129 -8.59 4.85 -11.87
CA GLU A 129 -9.19 5.86 -12.74
C GLU A 129 -8.18 6.36 -13.78
N ARG A 130 -6.99 6.79 -13.36
CA ARG A 130 -5.89 7.18 -14.26
C ARG A 130 -5.48 6.07 -15.23
N ALA A 131 -5.44 4.83 -14.75
CA ALA A 131 -5.17 3.67 -15.60
C ALA A 131 -6.31 3.38 -16.61
N ASN A 132 -7.55 3.79 -16.30
CA ASN A 132 -8.69 3.72 -17.23
C ASN A 132 -8.64 4.83 -18.27
N GLU A 133 -8.34 6.06 -17.87
CA GLU A 133 -8.26 7.24 -18.76
C GLU A 133 -7.11 7.13 -19.77
N SER A 134 -5.92 6.76 -19.32
CA SER A 134 -4.75 6.56 -20.19
C SER A 134 -5.02 5.56 -21.33
N ARG A 135 -5.82 4.52 -21.07
CA ARG A 135 -6.20 3.53 -22.08
C ARG A 135 -7.20 4.08 -23.10
N LYS A 136 -8.11 4.98 -22.69
CA LYS A 136 -9.04 5.66 -23.61
C LYS A 136 -8.33 6.66 -24.53
N SER A 137 -7.34 7.39 -24.00
CA SER A 137 -6.58 8.36 -24.78
C SER A 137 -5.64 7.69 -25.81
N ALA A 138 -4.97 6.60 -25.44
CA ALA A 138 -4.12 5.84 -26.37
C ALA A 138 -4.92 5.18 -27.52
N ALA A 139 -6.14 4.70 -27.25
CA ALA A 139 -7.01 4.13 -28.29
C ALA A 139 -7.52 5.20 -29.27
N ALA A 140 -7.69 6.45 -28.83
CA ALA A 140 -8.11 7.56 -29.68
C ALA A 140 -6.98 8.05 -30.62
N SER A 141 -5.72 7.90 -30.23
CA SER A 141 -4.56 8.32 -31.05
C SER A 141 -4.09 7.29 -32.07
N VAL A 142 -4.51 6.03 -31.97
CA VAL A 142 -4.14 4.96 -32.93
C VAL A 142 -5.01 4.98 -34.19
N PHE A 143 -6.11 5.75 -34.19
CA PHE A 143 -7.02 5.90 -35.33
C PHE A 143 -6.95 7.30 -35.99
N GLY A 144 -5.86 8.04 -35.78
CA GLY A 144 -5.60 9.34 -36.41
C GLY A 144 -4.68 9.23 -37.61
#